data_AF-A0A926HJJ8-F1
#
_entry.id   AF-A0A926HJJ8-F1
#
_cell.length_a   1.000
_cell.length_b   1.000
_cell.length_c   1.000
_cell.angle_alpha   90.00
_cell.angle_beta   90.00
_cell.angle_gamma   90.00
#
_symmetry.space_group_name_H-M   'P 1'
#
loop_
_entity.id
_entity.type
_entity.pdbx_description
1 polymer ?
#
loop_
_entity_poly.entity_id
_entity_poly.type
_entity_poly.pdbx_seq_one_letter_code
_entity_poly.pdbx_strand_id
1 'polypeptide(L)'
;MFPKISFLNTSAYTKLQEHFSEIKDVHMRNMFSSDPERFQKFSIEFENILFDYSKNRVTGKTIQLLTKLAEELQLPAAIEAMF
;
A
#
# COMPACT_ATOMS: atom_id res chain seq x y z
N MET A 1 20.94 -15.28 -0.55
CA MET A 1 21.44 -13.89 -0.73
C MET A 1 20.24 -13.01 -1.05
N PHE A 2 20.07 -11.86 -0.39
CA PHE A 2 18.91 -11.00 -0.62
C PHE A 2 18.87 -10.43 -2.05
N PRO A 3 17.67 -10.30 -2.67
CA PRO A 3 17.52 -9.65 -3.96
C PRO A 3 18.05 -8.21 -3.92
N LYS A 4 18.75 -7.79 -4.97
CA LYS A 4 19.26 -6.42 -5.13
C LYS A 4 18.59 -5.75 -6.34
N ILE A 5 17.31 -5.47 -6.19
CA ILE A 5 16.50 -4.84 -7.23
C ILE A 5 16.45 -3.33 -6.97
N SER A 6 16.72 -2.53 -7.99
CA SER A 6 16.65 -1.06 -7.87
C SER A 6 15.21 -0.60 -7.74
N PHE A 7 14.84 -0.11 -6.55
CA PHE A 7 13.54 0.48 -6.24
C PHE A 7 13.08 1.52 -7.27
N LEU A 8 13.98 2.42 -7.66
CA LEU A 8 13.68 3.53 -8.57
C LEU A 8 13.34 3.09 -9.99
N ASN A 9 13.69 1.85 -10.38
CA ASN A 9 13.51 1.35 -11.73
C ASN A 9 12.31 0.39 -11.87
N THR A 10 11.54 0.20 -10.80
CA THR A 10 10.35 -0.66 -10.80
C THR A 10 9.18 0.04 -11.50
N SER A 11 8.37 -0.71 -12.24
CA SER A 11 7.17 -0.16 -12.89
C SER A 11 6.16 0.30 -11.83
N ALA A 12 6.07 -0.44 -10.73
CA ALA A 12 5.22 -0.09 -9.61
C ALA A 12 5.59 1.26 -8.98
N TYR A 13 6.89 1.59 -8.86
CA TYR A 13 7.31 2.89 -8.32
C TYR A 13 6.89 4.06 -9.21
N THR A 14 7.08 3.96 -10.54
CA THR A 14 6.60 4.99 -11.48
C THR A 14 5.10 5.21 -11.34
N LYS A 15 4.31 4.13 -11.28
CA LYS A 15 2.85 4.20 -11.08
C LYS A 15 2.47 4.78 -9.72
N LEU A 16 3.26 4.55 -8.67
CA LEU A 16 3.06 5.18 -7.37
C LEU A 16 3.30 6.70 -7.43
N GLN A 17 4.27 7.17 -8.19
CA GLN A 17 4.50 8.62 -8.38
C GLN A 17 3.35 9.28 -9.15
N GLU A 18 2.84 8.62 -10.18
CA GLU A 18 1.64 9.06 -10.91
C GLU A 18 0.44 9.11 -9.96
N HIS A 19 0.18 8.02 -9.23
CA HIS A 19 -0.92 7.96 -8.29
C HIS A 19 -0.80 8.98 -7.15
N PHE A 20 0.41 9.24 -6.66
CA PHE A 20 0.66 10.30 -5.69
C PHE A 20 0.20 11.66 -6.25
N SER A 21 0.52 11.96 -7.50
CA SER A 21 0.09 13.21 -8.13
C SER A 21 -1.43 13.34 -8.21
N GLU A 22 -2.16 12.22 -8.34
CA GLU A 22 -3.63 12.18 -8.34
C GLU A 22 -4.23 12.47 -6.95
N ILE A 23 -3.61 11.98 -5.87
CA ILE A 23 -4.25 11.97 -4.53
C ILE A 23 -3.58 12.87 -3.49
N LYS A 24 -2.44 13.50 -3.79
CA LYS A 24 -1.63 14.27 -2.82
C LYS A 24 -2.42 15.35 -2.08
N ASP A 25 -3.35 16.00 -2.77
CA ASP A 25 -4.15 17.11 -2.27
C ASP A 25 -5.53 16.66 -1.74
N VAL A 26 -5.85 15.37 -1.83
CA VAL A 26 -7.10 14.83 -1.31
C VAL A 26 -7.03 14.74 0.21
N HIS A 27 -7.96 15.42 0.87
CA HIS A 27 -8.08 15.36 2.33
C HIS A 27 -8.76 14.08 2.79
N MET A 28 -8.25 13.50 3.88
CA MET A 28 -8.78 12.28 4.47
C MET A 28 -10.24 12.39 4.90
N ARG A 29 -10.68 13.56 5.40
CA ARG A 29 -12.11 13.79 5.72
C ARG A 29 -12.99 13.53 4.49
N ASN A 30 -12.58 14.01 3.33
CA ASN A 30 -13.30 13.80 2.07
C ASN A 30 -13.32 12.31 1.71
N MET A 31 -12.21 11.58 1.93
CA MET A 31 -12.16 10.14 1.69
C MET A 31 -13.17 9.35 2.54
N PHE A 32 -13.34 9.72 3.81
CA PHE A 32 -14.38 9.13 4.68
C PHE A 32 -15.79 9.54 4.25
N SER A 33 -15.99 10.80 3.85
CA SER A 33 -17.30 11.26 3.37
C SER A 33 -17.70 10.58 2.05
N SER A 34 -16.75 10.26 1.17
CA SER A 34 -17.01 9.58 -0.11
C SER A 34 -17.11 8.06 -0.01
N ASP A 35 -16.60 7.46 1.07
CA ASP A 35 -16.58 6.01 1.28
C ASP A 35 -17.00 5.67 2.72
N PRO A 36 -18.31 5.50 2.96
CA PRO A 36 -18.83 5.18 4.30
C PRO A 36 -18.29 3.87 4.88
N GLU A 37 -17.83 2.95 4.05
CA GLU A 37 -17.27 1.64 4.45
C GLU A 37 -15.73 1.66 4.58
N ARG A 38 -15.12 2.85 4.55
CA ARG A 38 -13.67 3.00 4.55
C ARG A 38 -13.00 2.32 5.76
N PHE A 39 -13.62 2.40 6.93
CA PHE A 39 -13.09 1.73 8.12
C PHE A 39 -12.97 0.23 7.88
N GLN A 40 -14.04 -0.42 7.42
CA GLN A 40 -14.08 -1.86 7.14
C GLN A 40 -13.10 -2.25 6.03
N LYS A 41 -13.01 -1.46 4.94
CA LYS A 41 -12.12 -1.74 3.80
C LYS A 41 -10.63 -1.61 4.12
N PHE A 42 -10.28 -0.74 5.06
CA PHE A 42 -8.90 -0.42 5.43
C PHE A 42 -8.63 -0.73 6.90
N SER A 43 -9.22 -1.81 7.40
CA SER A 43 -8.87 -2.41 8.69
C SER A 43 -8.71 -3.91 8.52
N ILE A 44 -7.82 -4.51 9.31
CA ILE A 44 -7.65 -5.96 9.39
C ILE A 44 -7.80 -6.35 10.86
N GLU A 45 -8.61 -7.37 11.12
CA GLU A 45 -8.63 -8.05 12.42
C GLU A 45 -7.78 -9.31 12.31
N PHE A 46 -6.82 -9.44 13.22
CA PHE A 46 -5.97 -10.61 13.36
C PHE A 46 -5.97 -11.05 14.82
N GLU A 47 -6.54 -12.22 15.09
CA GLU A 47 -6.79 -12.71 16.45
C GLU A 47 -7.56 -11.67 17.29
N ASN A 48 -6.94 -11.13 18.33
CA ASN A 48 -7.49 -10.10 19.21
C ASN A 48 -6.94 -8.69 18.91
N ILE A 49 -6.29 -8.50 17.76
CA ILE A 49 -5.69 -7.23 17.33
C ILE A 49 -6.49 -6.65 16.16
N LEU A 50 -6.96 -5.41 16.34
CA LEU A 50 -7.50 -4.58 15.26
C LEU A 50 -6.38 -3.67 14.72
N PHE A 51 -6.04 -3.84 13.45
CA PHE A 51 -5.16 -2.95 12.72
C PHE A 51 -5.98 -2.04 11.79
N ASP A 52 -6.33 -0.85 12.27
CA ASP A 52 -7.02 0.18 11.50
C ASP A 52 -6.01 1.10 10.77
N TYR A 53 -5.96 0.99 9.45
CA TYR A 53 -5.16 1.86 8.58
C TYR A 53 -6.02 2.79 7.70
N SER A 54 -7.33 2.88 7.98
CA SER A 54 -8.30 3.72 7.25
C SER A 54 -8.00 5.21 7.37
N LYS A 55 -7.33 5.62 8.45
CA LYS A 55 -6.88 6.99 8.72
C LYS A 55 -5.54 7.32 8.07
N ASN A 56 -5.30 6.79 6.87
CA ASN A 56 -4.18 7.16 5.99
C ASN A 56 -4.72 7.64 4.64
N ARG A 57 -3.92 8.43 3.89
CA ARG A 57 -4.25 8.85 2.51
C ARG A 57 -4.00 7.71 1.53
N VAL A 58 -4.77 6.64 1.68
CA VAL A 58 -4.68 5.42 0.87
C VAL A 58 -6.01 5.13 0.20
N THR A 59 -5.94 4.55 -0.99
CA THR A 59 -7.07 4.00 -1.74
C THR A 59 -6.79 2.54 -2.05
N GLY A 60 -7.77 1.82 -2.61
CA GLY A 60 -7.52 0.46 -3.10
C GLY A 60 -6.37 0.40 -4.12
N LYS A 61 -6.29 1.41 -5.01
CA LYS A 61 -5.17 1.57 -5.97
C LYS A 61 -3.84 1.76 -5.25
N THR A 62 -3.80 2.53 -4.16
CA THR A 62 -2.57 2.71 -3.36
C THR A 62 -2.06 1.39 -2.81
N ILE A 63 -2.93 0.60 -2.18
CA ILE A 63 -2.56 -0.70 -1.59
C ILE A 63 -2.10 -1.67 -2.69
N GLN A 64 -2.84 -1.76 -3.79
CA GLN A 64 -2.47 -2.62 -4.93
C GLN A 64 -1.07 -2.27 -5.48
N LEU A 65 -0.77 -0.99 -5.66
CA LEU A 65 0.52 -0.55 -6.20
C LEU A 65 1.68 -0.78 -5.22
N LEU A 66 1.46 -0.58 -3.91
CA LEU A 66 2.46 -0.90 -2.88
C LEU A 66 2.74 -2.40 -2.80
N THR A 67 1.71 -3.25 -2.89
CA THR A 67 1.89 -4.71 -2.95
C THR A 67 2.64 -5.11 -4.22
N LYS A 68 2.30 -4.51 -5.37
CA LYS A 68 3.02 -4.76 -6.64
C LYS A 68 4.50 -4.38 -6.55
N LEU A 69 4.81 -3.28 -5.87
CA LEU A 69 6.19 -2.87 -5.62
C LEU A 69 6.92 -3.91 -4.75
N ALA A 70 6.29 -4.40 -3.69
CA ALA A 70 6.88 -5.45 -2.84
C ALA A 70 7.15 -6.75 -3.63
N GLU A 71 6.24 -7.12 -4.55
CA GLU A 71 6.46 -8.24 -5.48
C GLU A 71 7.65 -7.98 -6.43
N GLU A 72 7.70 -6.81 -7.07
CA GLU A 72 8.78 -6.42 -7.99
C GLU A 72 10.16 -6.38 -7.29
N LEU A 73 10.18 -6.07 -5.99
CA LEU A 73 11.38 -6.10 -5.16
C LEU A 73 11.72 -7.48 -4.58
N GLN A 74 10.93 -8.51 -4.93
CA GLN A 74 11.09 -9.88 -4.43
C GLN A 74 11.09 -9.98 -2.90
N LEU A 75 10.23 -9.19 -2.23
CA LEU A 75 10.04 -9.29 -0.78
C LEU A 75 9.68 -10.71 -0.31
N PRO A 76 8.80 -11.48 -0.99
CA PRO A 76 8.51 -12.86 -0.58
C PRO A 76 9.76 -13.75 -0.51
N ALA A 77 10.63 -13.69 -1.54
CA ALA A 77 11.87 -14.46 -1.56
C ALA A 77 12.86 -13.99 -0.48
N ALA A 78 12.86 -12.69 -0.14
CA ALA A 78 13.67 -12.16 0.96
C ALA A 78 13.18 -12.65 2.33
N ILE A 79 11.86 -12.78 2.53
CA ILE A 79 11.27 -13.36 3.73
C ILE A 79 11.66 -14.84 3.84
N GLU A 80 11.48 -15.63 2.77
CA GLU A 80 11.89 -17.05 2.74
C GLU A 80 13.40 -17.24 2.95
N ALA A 81 14.24 -16.30 2.51
CA ALA A 81 15.68 -16.38 2.74
C ALA A 81 16.10 -16.08 4.18
N MET A 82 15.23 -15.45 4.98
CA MET A 82 15.52 -15.06 6.37
C MET A 82 15.06 -16.10 7.39
N PHE A 83 13.96 -16.82 7.12
CA PHE A 83 13.30 -17.76 8.03
C PHE A 83 13.47 -19.21 7.55
#